data_AF-A0A6M3JG26-F1
#
_entry.id   AF-A0A6M3JG26-F1
#
_cell.length_a   1.000
_cell.length_b   1.000
_cell.length_c   1.000
_cell.angle_alpha   90.00
_cell.angle_beta   90.00
_cell.angle_gamma   90.00
#
_symmetry.space_group_name_H-M   'P 1'
#
loop_
_entity.id
_entity.type
_entity.pdbx_description
1 polymer ?
#
loop_
_entity_poly.entity_id
_entity_poly.type
_entity_poly.pdbx_seq_one_letter_code
_entity_poly.pdbx_strand_id
1 'polypeptide(L)'
;MPNLQALQDWALVTPQQVKTHVRIDNDDDDDLIILLINAATKKCEDHCRRAFIQRSVTENRIGDGGNILLLNKRPVDTLSSITLDGSTLTEDDDFTLYKEEGYMERPVGTSFWSADITRLSWTKGAKIVITYTA
;
A
#
# COMPACT_ATOMS: atom_id res chain seq x y z
N MET A 1 18.48 13.84 16.90
CA MET A 1 17.30 14.70 17.05
C MET A 1 16.15 13.97 16.37
N PRO A 2 15.07 13.57 17.07
CA PRO A 2 13.95 12.95 16.39
C PRO A 2 13.26 14.03 15.57
N ASN A 3 13.00 13.72 14.32
CA ASN A 3 12.36 14.56 13.33
C ASN A 3 11.01 15.06 13.92
N LEU A 4 10.81 16.38 14.06
CA LEU A 4 9.48 16.93 14.40
C LEU A 4 8.52 16.44 13.31
N GLN A 5 7.69 15.44 13.62
CA GLN A 5 6.70 14.96 12.67
C GLN A 5 5.60 16.00 12.61
N ALA A 6 5.54 16.74 11.50
CA ALA A 6 4.35 17.51 11.17
C ALA A 6 3.12 16.59 11.11
N LEU A 7 1.95 17.14 11.46
CA LEU A 7 0.68 16.49 11.23
C LEU A 7 0.63 16.10 9.76
N GLN A 8 0.38 14.82 9.53
CA GLN A 8 0.36 14.33 8.17
C GLN A 8 -0.96 14.70 7.50
N ASP A 9 -0.96 15.03 6.21
CA ASP A 9 -2.18 15.39 5.45
C ASP A 9 -3.23 14.26 5.43
N TRP A 10 -2.81 13.04 5.76
CA TRP A 10 -3.64 11.86 5.89
C TRP A 10 -4.14 11.60 7.33
N ALA A 11 -3.92 12.52 8.26
CA ALA A 11 -4.48 12.44 9.61
C ALA A 11 -5.98 12.74 9.58
N LEU A 12 -6.78 11.82 10.14
CA LEU A 12 -8.25 11.95 10.16
C LEU A 12 -8.78 12.96 11.18
N VAL A 13 -7.98 13.31 12.18
CA VAL A 13 -8.37 14.15 13.31
C VAL A 13 -7.29 15.19 13.57
N THR A 14 -7.71 16.36 14.03
CA THR A 14 -6.78 17.42 14.41
C THR A 14 -6.28 17.23 15.85
N PRO A 15 -5.08 17.72 16.19
CA PRO A 15 -4.58 17.70 17.57
C PRO A 15 -5.57 18.33 18.57
N GLN A 16 -6.26 19.40 18.17
CA GLN A 16 -7.26 20.08 19.00
C GLN A 16 -8.46 19.17 19.35
N GLN A 17 -8.93 18.38 18.38
CA GLN A 17 -10.01 17.41 18.62
C GLN A 17 -9.57 16.31 19.60
N VAL A 18 -8.32 15.85 19.50
CA VAL A 18 -7.78 14.84 20.41
C VAL A 18 -7.59 15.40 21.81
N LYS A 19 -7.03 16.60 21.96
CA LYS A 19 -6.92 17.31 23.24
C LYS A 19 -8.28 17.47 23.91
N THR A 20 -9.29 17.88 23.15
CA THR A 20 -10.67 18.01 23.64
C THR A 20 -11.23 16.67 24.10
N HIS A 21 -10.94 15.58 23.38
CA HIS A 21 -11.42 14.24 23.71
C HIS A 21 -10.77 13.67 24.98
N VAL A 22 -9.47 13.89 25.17
CA VAL A 22 -8.69 13.37 26.30
C VAL A 22 -8.67 14.33 27.50
N ARG A 23 -9.24 15.54 27.33
CA ARG A 23 -9.28 16.63 28.34
C ARG A 23 -7.89 17.12 28.73
N ILE A 24 -7.06 17.37 27.71
CA ILE A 24 -5.74 17.97 27.84
C ILE A 24 -5.86 19.46 27.47
N ASP A 25 -5.50 20.35 28.39
CA ASP A 25 -5.66 21.80 28.23
C ASP A 25 -4.33 22.54 28.01
N ASN A 26 -3.19 21.83 28.03
CA ASN A 26 -1.86 22.38 27.77
C ASN A 26 -1.30 21.90 26.41
N ASP A 27 -0.20 22.53 26.01
CA ASP A 27 0.45 22.30 24.71
C ASP A 27 1.80 21.56 24.83
N ASP A 28 2.14 21.10 26.03
CA ASP A 28 3.44 20.49 26.33
C ASP A 28 3.68 19.18 25.56
N ASP A 29 2.59 18.50 25.17
CA ASP A 29 2.61 17.18 24.53
C ASP A 29 2.21 17.21 23.04
N ASP A 30 2.16 18.39 22.39
CA ASP A 30 1.65 18.53 21.02
C ASP A 30 2.37 17.63 20.02
N ASP A 31 3.70 17.59 20.11
CA ASP A 31 4.53 16.74 19.27
C ASP A 31 4.22 15.25 19.49
N LEU A 32 3.98 14.84 20.73
CA LEU A 32 3.61 13.47 21.08
C LEU A 32 2.21 13.13 20.58
N ILE A 33 1.25 14.06 20.72
CA ILE A 33 -0.12 13.91 20.23
C ILE A 33 -0.11 13.75 18.72
N ILE A 34 0.65 14.57 18.00
CA ILE A 34 0.79 14.46 16.54
C ILE A 34 1.39 13.10 16.14
N LEU A 35 2.47 12.67 16.82
CA LEU A 35 3.08 11.37 16.61
C LEU A 35 2.07 10.23 16.82
N LEU A 36 1.27 10.30 17.88
CA LEU A 36 0.25 9.30 18.20
C LEU A 36 -0.90 9.30 17.20
N ILE A 37 -1.36 10.45 16.72
CA ILE A 37 -2.38 10.56 15.67
C ILE A 37 -1.90 9.90 14.38
N ASN A 38 -0.66 10.20 13.98
CA ASN A 38 -0.06 9.60 12.79
C ASN A 38 0.08 8.08 12.96
N ALA A 39 0.59 7.62 14.11
CA ALA A 39 0.78 6.20 14.39
C ALA A 39 -0.56 5.44 14.47
N ALA A 40 -1.58 6.02 15.13
CA ALA A 40 -2.90 5.43 15.25
C ALA A 40 -3.59 5.33 13.89
N THR A 41 -3.55 6.41 13.09
CA THR A 41 -4.12 6.41 11.74
C THR A 41 -3.44 5.36 10.87
N LYS A 42 -2.10 5.29 10.90
CA LYS A 42 -1.35 4.25 10.18
C LYS A 42 -1.75 2.84 10.62
N LYS A 43 -1.84 2.60 11.93
CA LYS A 43 -2.23 1.30 12.49
C LYS A 43 -3.65 0.90 12.11
N CYS A 44 -4.59 1.84 12.11
CA CYS A 44 -5.97 1.60 11.67
C CYS A 44 -6.02 1.25 10.18
N GLU A 45 -5.30 2.00 9.34
CA GLU A 45 -5.24 1.70 7.91
C GLU A 45 -4.53 0.38 7.60
N ASP A 46 -3.49 0.03 8.35
CA ASP A 46 -2.77 -1.25 8.21
C ASP A 46 -3.67 -2.43 8.65
N HIS A 47 -4.46 -2.24 9.70
CA HIS A 47 -5.41 -3.24 10.18
C HIS A 47 -6.58 -3.45 9.20
N CYS A 48 -7.17 -2.35 8.72
CA CYS A 48 -8.26 -2.38 7.75
C CYS A 48 -7.80 -2.71 6.33
N ARG A 49 -6.47 -2.69 6.08
CA ARG A 49 -5.84 -2.74 4.75
C ARG A 49 -6.45 -1.74 3.77
N ARG A 50 -6.87 -0.58 4.28
CA ARG A 50 -7.61 0.44 3.54
C ARG A 50 -6.98 1.79 3.79
N ALA A 51 -6.82 2.57 2.71
CA ALA A 51 -6.50 3.97 2.83
C ALA A 51 -7.78 4.75 3.16
N PHE A 52 -7.72 5.60 4.18
CA PHE A 52 -8.86 6.47 4.51
C PHE A 52 -8.82 7.78 3.74
N ILE A 53 -7.61 8.24 3.41
CA ILE A 53 -7.36 9.42 2.59
C ILE A 53 -6.51 8.98 1.41
N GLN A 54 -6.95 9.35 0.20
CA GLN A 54 -6.27 9.00 -1.03
C GLN A 54 -4.87 9.61 -1.07
N ARG A 55 -3.86 8.76 -1.29
CA ARG A 55 -2.45 9.18 -1.41
C ARG A 55 -1.66 8.22 -2.28
N SER A 56 -0.53 8.72 -2.78
CA SER A 56 0.44 7.86 -3.45
C SER A 56 1.17 7.00 -2.42
N VAL A 57 1.17 5.69 -2.64
CA VAL A 57 1.81 4.67 -1.81
C VAL A 57 2.81 3.92 -2.67
N THR A 58 4.06 3.87 -2.19
CA THR A 58 5.10 3.00 -2.76
C THR A 58 5.32 1.80 -1.85
N GLU A 59 5.11 0.61 -2.40
CA GLU A 59 5.36 -0.66 -1.74
C GLU A 59 6.59 -1.34 -2.31
N ASN A 60 7.45 -1.83 -1.41
CA ASN A 60 8.54 -2.72 -1.76
C ASN A 60 8.20 -4.11 -1.22
N ARG A 61 8.10 -5.09 -2.12
CA ARG A 61 7.77 -6.47 -1.80
C ARG A 61 8.83 -7.41 -2.34
N ILE A 62 8.84 -8.61 -1.76
CA ILE A 62 9.64 -9.72 -2.25
C ILE A 62 8.64 -10.75 -2.80
N GLY A 63 8.85 -11.18 -4.03
CA GLY A 63 8.03 -12.21 -4.65
C GLY A 63 8.08 -13.51 -3.83
N ASP A 64 6.93 -14.14 -3.67
CA ASP A 64 6.73 -15.36 -2.89
C ASP A 64 6.70 -16.62 -3.76
N GLY A 65 6.75 -16.47 -5.09
CA GLY A 65 6.56 -17.54 -6.06
C GLY A 65 5.09 -17.80 -6.42
N GLY A 66 4.15 -17.04 -5.85
CA GLY A 66 2.72 -17.13 -6.15
C GLY A 66 2.33 -16.41 -7.44
N ASN A 67 1.11 -16.63 -7.89
CA ASN A 67 0.47 -15.88 -8.99
C ASN A 67 -0.27 -14.62 -8.50
N ILE A 68 -0.64 -14.58 -7.21
CA ILE A 68 -1.40 -13.49 -6.60
C ILE A 68 -0.49 -12.66 -5.71
N LEU A 69 -0.54 -11.34 -5.88
CA LEU A 69 0.13 -10.36 -5.04
C LEU A 69 -0.91 -9.43 -4.42
N LEU A 70 -1.10 -9.56 -3.10
CA LEU A 70 -1.97 -8.67 -2.32
C LEU A 70 -1.29 -7.32 -2.12
N LEU A 71 -2.00 -6.21 -2.28
CA LEU A 71 -1.54 -4.85 -1.95
C LEU A 71 -1.90 -4.52 -0.50
N ASN A 72 -1.19 -3.57 0.13
CA ASN A 72 -1.45 -3.22 1.54
C ASN A 72 -2.67 -2.30 1.69
N LYS A 73 -3.00 -1.51 0.66
CA LYS A 73 -4.07 -0.52 0.70
C LYS A 73 -5.06 -0.77 -0.43
N ARG A 74 -6.34 -0.81 -0.09
CA ARG A 74 -7.48 -0.91 -1.02
C ARG A 74 -8.55 0.13 -0.67
N PRO A 75 -9.41 0.56 -1.61
CA PRO A 75 -9.34 0.27 -3.04
C PRO A 75 -8.15 0.99 -3.69
N VAL A 76 -7.63 0.42 -4.78
CA VAL A 76 -6.60 1.08 -5.60
C VAL A 76 -7.30 1.90 -6.67
N ASP A 77 -7.10 3.21 -6.65
CA ASP A 77 -7.68 4.11 -7.64
C ASP A 77 -6.91 4.03 -8.98
N THR A 78 -5.62 4.33 -8.89
CA THR A 78 -4.73 4.42 -10.06
C THR A 78 -3.39 3.76 -9.79
N LEU A 79 -2.97 2.84 -10.67
CA LEU A 79 -1.61 2.28 -10.64
C LEU A 79 -0.67 3.20 -11.43
N SER A 80 0.40 3.69 -10.81
CA SER A 80 1.37 4.57 -11.47
C SER A 80 2.50 3.78 -12.12
N SER A 81 3.08 2.82 -11.41
CA SER A 81 4.15 1.98 -11.93
C SER A 81 4.30 0.69 -11.13
N ILE A 82 4.78 -0.35 -11.81
CA ILE A 82 5.21 -1.58 -11.18
C ILE A 82 6.48 -2.06 -11.86
N THR A 83 7.44 -2.51 -11.04
CA THR A 83 8.69 -3.09 -11.52
C THR A 83 8.96 -4.40 -10.81
N LEU A 84 9.47 -5.39 -11.54
CA LEU A 84 9.91 -6.69 -11.04
C LEU A 84 11.39 -6.84 -11.40
N ASP A 85 12.26 -6.88 -10.39
CA ASP A 85 13.72 -6.88 -10.54
C ASP A 85 14.26 -5.77 -11.47
N GLY A 86 13.57 -4.63 -11.50
CA GLY A 86 13.91 -3.47 -12.34
C GLY A 86 13.30 -3.49 -13.74
N SER A 87 12.59 -4.56 -14.13
CA SER A 87 11.79 -4.59 -15.35
C SER A 87 10.40 -4.01 -15.09
N THR A 88 10.01 -2.98 -15.82
CA THR A 88 8.64 -2.43 -15.77
C THR A 88 7.66 -3.44 -16.34
N LEU A 89 6.55 -3.68 -15.64
CA LEU A 89 5.46 -4.54 -16.11
C LEU A 89 4.31 -3.69 -16.62
N THR A 90 3.57 -4.18 -17.63
CA THR A 90 2.34 -3.54 -18.12
C THR A 90 1.10 -4.32 -17.69
N GLU A 91 0.05 -3.57 -17.34
CA GLU A 91 -1.27 -4.15 -17.10
C GLU A 91 -1.80 -4.79 -18.39
N ASP A 92 -2.59 -5.85 -18.27
CA ASP A 92 -3.15 -6.70 -19.34
C ASP A 92 -2.14 -7.65 -20.03
N ASP A 93 -0.88 -7.25 -20.17
CA ASP A 93 0.15 -8.13 -20.75
C ASP A 93 0.82 -9.02 -19.69
N ASP A 94 1.25 -8.42 -18.57
CA ASP A 94 2.06 -9.09 -17.54
C ASP A 94 1.27 -9.44 -16.28
N PHE A 95 0.21 -8.69 -15.99
CA PHE A 95 -0.64 -8.85 -14.80
C PHE A 95 -2.01 -8.18 -14.99
N THR A 96 -2.99 -8.62 -14.22
CA THR A 96 -4.33 -8.04 -14.09
C THR A 96 -4.48 -7.47 -12.68
N LEU A 97 -4.88 -6.19 -12.56
CA LEU A 97 -5.11 -5.52 -11.28
C LEU A 97 -6.60 -5.54 -10.90
N TYR A 98 -6.91 -6.13 -9.75
CA TYR A 98 -8.23 -6.10 -9.15
C TYR A 98 -8.30 -4.94 -8.14
N LYS A 99 -8.68 -3.76 -8.64
CA LYS A 99 -8.68 -2.48 -7.91
C LYS A 99 -9.45 -2.49 -6.58
N GLU A 100 -10.66 -3.08 -6.59
CA GLU A 100 -11.54 -3.12 -5.41
C GLU A 100 -11.01 -4.05 -4.32
N GLU A 101 -10.52 -5.22 -4.73
CA GLU A 101 -10.04 -6.24 -3.81
C GLU A 101 -8.61 -5.98 -3.34
N GLY A 102 -7.85 -5.20 -4.13
CA GLY A 102 -6.48 -4.79 -3.82
C GLY A 102 -5.48 -5.92 -4.04
N TYR A 103 -5.61 -6.70 -5.10
CA TYR A 103 -4.59 -7.67 -5.49
C TYR A 103 -4.31 -7.64 -7.00
N MET A 104 -3.14 -8.14 -7.36
CA MET A 104 -2.70 -8.33 -8.73
C MET A 104 -2.52 -9.82 -8.99
N GLU A 105 -3.01 -10.30 -10.13
CA GLU A 105 -2.79 -11.66 -10.58
C GLU A 105 -1.96 -11.67 -11.86
N ARG A 106 -0.98 -12.56 -11.97
CA ARG A 106 -0.29 -12.80 -13.24
C ARG A 106 -1.02 -13.87 -14.06
N PRO A 107 -1.25 -13.65 -15.36
CA PRO A 107 -1.99 -14.58 -16.18
C PRO A 107 -1.26 -15.92 -16.28
N VAL A 108 -2.02 -17.00 -16.17
CA VAL A 108 -1.54 -18.35 -16.47
C VAL A 108 -1.69 -18.56 -17.97
N GLY A 109 -0.58 -18.58 -18.70
CA GLY A 109 -0.58 -18.92 -20.11
C GLY A 109 -0.88 -20.40 -20.28
N THR A 110 -2.12 -20.76 -20.60
CA THR A 110 -2.43 -22.07 -21.17
C THR A 110 -2.40 -21.93 -22.69
N SER A 111 -1.32 -22.38 -23.31
CA SER A 111 -1.34 -22.56 -24.75
C SER A 111 -2.24 -23.75 -25.09
N PHE A 112 -3.26 -23.55 -25.91
CA PHE A 112 -4.13 -24.64 -26.36
C PHE A 112 -3.41 -25.63 -27.30
N TRP A 113 -2.27 -25.23 -27.86
CA TRP A 113 -1.52 -25.99 -28.87
C TRP A 113 -0.18 -26.52 -28.36
N SER A 114 0.18 -26.23 -27.11
CA SER A 114 1.33 -26.82 -26.44
C SER A 114 0.96 -27.19 -25.00
N ALA A 115 1.31 -28.39 -24.54
CA ALA A 115 1.08 -28.84 -23.17
C ALA A 115 1.87 -28.05 -22.11
N ASP A 116 2.68 -27.09 -22.54
CA ASP A 116 3.42 -26.18 -21.69
C ASP A 116 2.50 -25.09 -21.14
N ILE A 117 2.22 -25.18 -19.85
CA ILE A 117 1.61 -24.10 -19.07
C ILE A 117 2.74 -23.15 -18.66
N THR A 118 2.83 -21.98 -19.28
CA THR A 118 3.70 -20.91 -18.79
C THR A 118 2.99 -20.22 -17.63
N ARG A 119 3.26 -20.70 -16.41
CA ARG A 119 2.85 -20.00 -15.18
C ARG A 119 3.79 -18.82 -14.97
N LEU A 120 3.33 -17.62 -15.31
CA LEU A 120 3.98 -16.40 -14.86
C LEU A 120 3.70 -16.25 -13.37
N SER A 121 4.74 -16.41 -12.55
CA SER A 121 4.68 -16.20 -11.10
C SER A 121 5.44 -14.94 -10.71
N TRP A 122 5.12 -14.39 -9.55
CA TRP A 122 5.97 -13.43 -8.86
C TRP A 122 7.22 -14.15 -8.40
N THR A 123 8.29 -14.10 -9.20
CA THR A 123 9.52 -14.87 -8.98
C THR A 123 9.97 -14.80 -7.53
N LYS A 124 10.15 -15.97 -6.91
CA LYS A 124 10.53 -16.05 -5.50
C LYS A 124 11.84 -15.31 -5.26
N GLY A 125 11.85 -14.32 -4.37
CA GLY A 125 13.03 -13.50 -4.10
C GLY A 125 13.21 -12.28 -5.01
N ALA A 126 12.37 -12.10 -6.03
CA ALA A 126 12.40 -10.91 -6.87
C ALA A 126 11.92 -9.69 -6.11
N LYS A 127 12.57 -8.54 -6.31
CA LYS A 127 12.17 -7.26 -5.74
C LYS A 127 11.06 -6.67 -6.60
N ILE A 128 9.89 -6.53 -6.00
CA ILE A 128 8.73 -5.91 -6.62
C ILE A 128 8.55 -4.53 -6.02
N VAL A 129 8.58 -3.49 -6.86
CA VAL A 129 8.30 -2.11 -6.43
C VAL A 129 7.04 -1.65 -7.13
N ILE A 130 6.03 -1.27 -6.35
CA ILE A 130 4.71 -0.88 -6.83
C ILE A 130 4.42 0.52 -6.33
N THR A 131 4.04 1.41 -7.23
CA THR A 131 3.58 2.76 -6.88
C THR A 131 2.15 2.91 -7.37
N TYR A 132 1.24 3.19 -6.45
CA TYR A 132 -0.18 3.34 -6.75
C TYR A 132 -0.82 4.39 -5.85
N THR A 133 -1.97 4.90 -6.25
CA THR A 133 -2.80 5.81 -5.47
C THR A 133 -3.94 5.01 -4.85
N ALA A 134 -4.08 5.09 -3.53
CA ALA A 134 -5.17 4.49 -2.75
C ALA A 134 -5.61 5.44 -1.64
#